data_AF-A0A7X5V176-F1
#
_entry.id   AF-A0A7X5V176-F1
#
_cell.length_a   1.000
_cell.length_b   1.000
_cell.length_c   1.000
_cell.angle_alpha   90.00
_cell.angle_beta   90.00
_cell.angle_gamma   90.00
#
_symmetry.space_group_name_H-M   'P 1'
#
loop_
_entity.id
_entity.type
_entity.pdbx_description
1 polymer ?
#
loop_
_entity_poly.entity_id
_entity_poly.type
_entity_poly.pdbx_seq_one_letter_code
_entity_poly.pdbx_strand_id
1 'polypeptide(L)'
;MTETTDRLALPLLNAAQAQKEMYHNEALVRLDLLTQAAAEGVGANTPPIDPQPGRCWIIGDAPEGAWRGRAGEVAGWTEGGWRFVTPREGMRLWLGRGAGHALFTNGGWRAGEVHGRLIVEGQQVIGARAAAIPEPEGGTVVDAAARAAISAVLVALRAHGLIEEGGL
;
A
#
# COMPACT_ATOMS: atom_id res chain seq x y z
N MET A 1 0.31 4.70 -37.49
CA MET A 1 1.08 4.72 -36.23
C MET A 1 0.61 3.55 -35.39
N THR A 2 1.50 2.90 -34.66
CA THR A 2 1.12 1.81 -33.73
C THR A 2 0.56 2.44 -32.48
N GLU A 3 -0.67 2.10 -32.10
CA GLU A 3 -1.26 2.52 -30.82
C GLU A 3 -0.54 1.84 -29.66
N THR A 4 -0.47 2.53 -28.52
CA THR A 4 0.21 2.04 -27.32
C THR A 4 -0.62 2.29 -26.07
N THR A 5 -0.37 1.54 -25.00
CA THR A 5 -0.97 1.82 -23.68
C THR A 5 -0.49 3.15 -23.10
N ASP A 6 -1.28 3.74 -22.20
CA ASP A 6 -1.09 5.12 -21.72
C ASP A 6 0.15 5.30 -20.82
N ARG A 7 0.50 4.31 -19.98
CA ARG A 7 1.54 4.47 -18.94
C ARG A 7 2.91 3.96 -19.37
N LEU A 8 2.95 2.76 -19.94
CA LEU A 8 4.18 2.03 -20.27
C LEU A 8 4.45 1.97 -21.77
N ALA A 9 3.61 2.59 -22.60
CA ALA A 9 3.72 2.60 -24.05
C ALA A 9 3.83 1.17 -24.66
N LEU A 10 3.08 0.21 -24.11
CA LEU A 10 3.06 -1.16 -24.63
C LEU A 10 2.34 -1.18 -25.99
N PRO A 11 2.95 -1.75 -27.05
CA PRO A 11 2.36 -1.75 -28.37
C PRO A 11 1.09 -2.60 -28.41
N LEU A 12 0.02 -2.03 -28.93
CA LEU A 12 -1.26 -2.70 -29.14
C LEU A 12 -1.29 -3.36 -30.52
N LEU A 13 -2.04 -4.46 -30.62
CA LEU A 13 -2.34 -5.07 -31.91
C LEU A 13 -3.32 -4.17 -32.67
N ASN A 14 -3.02 -3.93 -33.94
CA ASN A 14 -3.94 -3.24 -34.84
C ASN A 14 -5.25 -4.04 -34.99
N ALA A 15 -6.33 -3.35 -35.36
CA ALA A 15 -7.60 -3.99 -35.70
C ALA A 15 -7.47 -5.00 -36.86
N ALA A 16 -8.50 -5.84 -37.00
CA ALA A 16 -8.63 -6.86 -38.04
C ALA A 16 -7.63 -8.03 -37.91
N GLN A 17 -7.30 -8.42 -36.67
CA GLN A 17 -6.49 -9.61 -36.36
C GLN A 17 -7.35 -10.79 -35.92
N ALA A 18 -8.48 -10.98 -36.60
CA ALA A 18 -9.50 -11.98 -36.27
C ALA A 18 -10.03 -11.86 -34.83
N GLN A 19 -10.21 -10.62 -34.34
CA GLN A 19 -10.72 -10.26 -33.02
C GLN A 19 -9.82 -10.66 -31.83
N LYS A 20 -8.64 -11.26 -32.07
CA LYS A 20 -7.67 -11.55 -31.01
C LYS A 20 -7.16 -10.26 -30.36
N GLU A 21 -7.08 -9.19 -31.14
CA GLU A 21 -6.70 -7.86 -30.69
C GLU A 21 -7.56 -7.37 -29.52
N MET A 22 -8.86 -7.70 -29.48
CA MET A 22 -9.74 -7.23 -28.41
C MET A 22 -9.30 -7.77 -27.05
N TYR A 23 -9.11 -9.09 -26.96
CA TYR A 23 -8.72 -9.74 -25.71
C TYR A 23 -7.28 -9.41 -25.32
N HIS A 24 -6.37 -9.41 -26.31
CA HIS A 24 -4.96 -9.14 -26.05
C HIS A 24 -4.73 -7.70 -25.61
N ASN A 25 -5.30 -6.72 -26.33
CA ASN A 25 -5.14 -5.31 -26.00
C ASN A 25 -5.79 -4.98 -24.66
N GLU A 26 -6.97 -5.56 -24.34
CA GLU A 26 -7.59 -5.39 -23.03
C GLU A 26 -6.72 -5.97 -21.90
N ALA A 27 -6.03 -7.09 -22.13
CA ALA A 27 -5.09 -7.63 -21.16
C ALA A 27 -3.88 -6.70 -20.96
N LEU A 28 -3.34 -6.13 -22.05
CA LEU A 28 -2.23 -5.18 -21.98
C LEU A 28 -2.63 -3.89 -21.26
N VAL A 29 -3.81 -3.34 -21.55
CA VAL A 29 -4.34 -2.15 -20.87
C VAL A 29 -4.49 -2.38 -19.36
N ARG A 30 -4.96 -3.56 -18.93
CA ARG A 30 -5.03 -3.90 -17.51
C ARG A 30 -3.65 -4.08 -16.88
N LEU A 31 -2.71 -4.70 -17.59
CA LEU A 31 -1.33 -4.85 -17.10
C LEU A 31 -0.63 -3.51 -16.98
N ASP A 32 -0.82 -2.61 -17.94
CA ASP A 32 -0.32 -1.24 -17.92
C ASP A 32 -0.81 -0.45 -16.70
N LEU A 33 -2.11 -0.59 -16.40
CA LEU A 33 -2.74 0.03 -15.23
C LEU A 33 -2.16 -0.46 -13.91
N LEU A 34 -1.89 -1.77 -13.79
CA LEU A 34 -1.53 -2.44 -12.53
C LEU A 34 -0.02 -2.54 -12.29
N THR A 35 0.77 -2.53 -13.36
CA THR A 35 2.23 -2.62 -13.26
C THR A 35 2.78 -1.28 -12.81
N GLN A 36 3.52 -1.29 -11.69
CA GLN A 36 4.02 -0.06 -11.06
C GLN A 36 2.89 0.96 -10.83
N ALA A 37 1.70 0.45 -10.46
CA ALA A 37 0.51 1.26 -10.33
C ALA A 37 0.68 2.37 -9.29
N ALA A 38 0.24 3.57 -9.67
CA ALA A 38 0.21 4.74 -8.83
C ALA A 38 -1.21 5.32 -8.89
N ALA A 39 -1.93 5.26 -7.77
CA ALA A 39 -3.25 5.82 -7.66
C ALA A 39 -3.20 7.26 -7.17
N GLU A 40 -4.14 8.06 -7.68
CA GLU A 40 -4.34 9.45 -7.25
C GLU A 40 -4.88 9.53 -5.81
N GLY A 41 -5.44 8.44 -5.28
CA GLY A 41 -5.92 8.35 -3.91
C GLY A 41 -6.62 7.04 -3.61
N VAL A 42 -6.99 6.89 -2.34
CA VAL A 42 -7.77 5.77 -1.82
C VAL A 42 -9.07 6.25 -1.19
N GLY A 43 -10.16 5.53 -1.43
CA GLY A 43 -11.46 5.83 -0.83
C GLY A 43 -12.29 6.86 -1.59
N ALA A 44 -11.93 7.19 -2.84
CA ALA A 44 -12.72 8.11 -3.65
C ALA A 44 -14.03 7.44 -4.09
N ASN A 45 -15.17 8.08 -3.85
CA ASN A 45 -16.49 7.56 -4.20
C ASN A 45 -17.04 8.15 -5.50
N THR A 46 -16.70 9.39 -5.80
CA THR A 46 -17.17 10.10 -6.99
C THR A 46 -16.08 10.09 -8.06
N PRO A 47 -16.38 9.63 -9.30
CA PRO A 47 -15.44 9.71 -10.39
C PRO A 47 -15.02 11.17 -10.66
N PRO A 48 -13.74 11.44 -11.00
CA PRO A 48 -13.34 12.77 -11.47
C PRO A 48 -14.11 13.15 -12.73
N ILE A 49 -14.35 14.45 -12.91
CA ILE A 49 -15.11 14.99 -14.05
C ILE A 49 -14.29 14.89 -15.35
N ASP A 50 -12.97 15.10 -15.26
CA ASP A 50 -12.05 15.07 -16.40
C ASP A 50 -10.80 14.22 -16.09
N PRO A 51 -10.95 12.88 -16.01
CA PRO A 51 -9.81 11.99 -15.80
C PRO A 51 -8.91 11.96 -17.04
N GLN A 52 -7.60 11.98 -16.81
CA GLN A 52 -6.61 11.78 -17.87
C GLN A 52 -6.32 10.28 -18.06
N PRO A 53 -6.09 9.81 -19.31
CA PRO A 53 -5.70 8.43 -19.55
C PRO A 53 -4.46 8.02 -18.75
N GLY A 54 -4.41 6.75 -18.33
CA GLY A 54 -3.34 6.20 -17.49
C GLY A 54 -3.42 6.52 -15.99
N ARG A 55 -4.39 7.34 -15.57
CA ARG A 55 -4.66 7.64 -14.15
C ARG A 55 -5.53 6.57 -13.52
N CYS A 56 -5.34 6.33 -12.22
CA CYS A 56 -6.14 5.35 -11.49
C CYS A 56 -6.48 5.77 -10.06
N TRP A 57 -7.52 5.15 -9.51
CA TRP A 57 -8.07 5.43 -8.19
C TRP A 57 -8.46 4.12 -7.50
N ILE A 58 -8.30 4.05 -6.19
CA ILE A 58 -8.91 3.00 -5.39
C ILE A 58 -10.28 3.51 -4.92
N ILE A 59 -11.33 2.82 -5.35
CA ILE A 59 -12.72 3.21 -5.11
C ILE A 59 -13.09 2.97 -3.64
N GLY A 60 -13.80 3.93 -3.03
CA GLY A 60 -14.30 3.80 -1.66
C GLY A 60 -15.53 2.89 -1.54
N ASP A 61 -16.13 2.90 -0.34
CA ASP A 61 -17.20 1.95 0.02
C ASP A 61 -18.58 2.34 -0.54
N ALA A 62 -18.76 3.59 -0.96
CA ALA A 62 -20.04 4.13 -1.38
C ALA A 62 -19.94 4.79 -2.78
N PRO A 63 -19.57 4.04 -3.82
CA PRO A 63 -19.27 4.63 -5.11
C PRO A 63 -20.49 5.14 -5.86
N GLU A 64 -20.28 6.19 -6.64
CA GLU A 64 -21.30 6.93 -7.36
C GLU A 64 -21.06 6.94 -8.87
N GLY A 65 -22.05 7.41 -9.64
CA GLY A 65 -21.93 7.56 -11.08
C GLY A 65 -21.47 6.28 -11.79
N ALA A 66 -20.39 6.40 -12.58
CA ALA A 66 -19.80 5.29 -13.33
C ALA A 66 -19.14 4.22 -12.43
N TRP A 67 -18.87 4.53 -11.15
CA TRP A 67 -18.22 3.61 -10.21
C TRP A 67 -19.24 2.79 -9.39
N ARG A 68 -20.55 3.01 -9.54
CA ARG A 68 -21.58 2.27 -8.78
C ARG A 68 -21.39 0.75 -8.87
N GLY A 69 -21.44 0.09 -7.71
CA GLY A 69 -21.26 -1.35 -7.59
C GLY A 69 -19.81 -1.84 -7.65
N ARG A 70 -18.82 -0.93 -7.66
CA ARG A 70 -17.38 -1.23 -7.77
C ARG A 70 -16.60 -0.90 -6.50
N ALA A 71 -17.24 -0.99 -5.34
CA ALA A 71 -16.60 -0.65 -4.06
C ALA A 71 -15.30 -1.45 -3.86
N GLY A 72 -14.22 -0.76 -3.47
CA GLY A 72 -12.90 -1.35 -3.26
C GLY A 72 -12.15 -1.77 -4.54
N GLU A 73 -12.74 -1.67 -5.73
CA GLU A 73 -12.02 -1.95 -6.99
C GLU A 73 -11.04 -0.82 -7.34
N VAL A 74 -10.06 -1.13 -8.19
CA VAL A 74 -9.20 -0.10 -8.81
C VAL A 74 -9.88 0.37 -10.10
N ALA A 75 -10.22 1.66 -10.18
CA ALA A 75 -10.67 2.30 -11.41
C ALA A 75 -9.47 2.91 -12.15
N GLY A 76 -9.26 2.53 -13.40
CA GLY A 76 -8.33 3.19 -14.33
C GLY A 76 -9.08 3.89 -15.45
N TRP A 77 -8.60 5.07 -15.86
CA TRP A 77 -9.12 5.74 -17.04
C TRP A 77 -8.20 5.52 -18.24
N THR A 78 -8.79 5.30 -19.41
CA THR A 78 -8.12 5.08 -20.69
C THR A 78 -8.86 5.86 -21.77
N GLU A 79 -8.31 5.97 -22.97
CA GLU A 79 -9.06 6.53 -24.11
C GLU A 79 -10.37 5.76 -24.40
N GLY A 80 -10.40 4.46 -24.10
CA GLY A 80 -11.58 3.59 -24.19
C GLY A 80 -12.51 3.63 -22.96
N GLY A 81 -12.31 4.61 -22.06
CA GLY A 81 -13.10 4.83 -20.86
C GLY A 81 -12.61 4.08 -19.62
N TRP A 82 -13.51 3.87 -18.66
CA TRP A 82 -13.18 3.22 -17.38
C TRP A 82 -12.82 1.75 -17.55
N ARG A 83 -11.80 1.32 -16.83
CA ARG A 83 -11.44 -0.08 -16.57
C ARG A 83 -11.41 -0.32 -15.09
N PHE A 84 -12.00 -1.43 -14.69
CA PHE A 84 -12.11 -1.79 -13.28
C PHE A 84 -11.37 -3.10 -13.03
N VAL A 85 -10.61 -3.13 -11.95
CA VAL A 85 -9.86 -4.30 -11.52
C VAL A 85 -10.24 -4.64 -10.10
N THR A 86 -10.78 -5.84 -9.92
CA THR A 86 -10.97 -6.44 -8.60
C THR A 86 -9.61 -6.72 -7.96
N PRO A 87 -9.33 -6.17 -6.77
CA PRO A 87 -8.05 -6.38 -6.12
C PRO A 87 -7.87 -7.83 -5.65
N ARG A 88 -6.61 -8.22 -5.49
CA ARG A 88 -6.21 -9.53 -4.96
C ARG A 88 -5.27 -9.32 -3.78
N GLU A 89 -5.25 -10.29 -2.87
CA GLU A 89 -4.35 -10.29 -1.70
C GLU A 89 -2.91 -9.98 -2.13
N GLY A 90 -2.28 -9.01 -1.46
CA GLY A 90 -0.91 -8.58 -1.76
C GLY A 90 -0.78 -7.52 -2.86
N MET A 91 -1.88 -7.11 -3.51
CA MET A 91 -1.86 -6.01 -4.49
C MET A 91 -1.40 -4.71 -3.80
N ARG A 92 -0.49 -3.98 -4.46
CA ARG A 92 0.09 -2.73 -3.94
C ARG A 92 0.03 -1.62 -4.97
N LEU A 93 -0.44 -0.46 -4.55
CA LEU A 93 -0.45 0.77 -5.35
C LEU A 93 0.32 1.85 -4.61
N TRP A 94 1.10 2.64 -5.33
CA TRP A 94 1.72 3.85 -4.78
C TRP A 94 0.70 4.97 -4.67
N LEU A 95 0.72 5.72 -3.56
CA LEU A 95 -0.16 6.85 -3.26
C LEU A 95 0.60 8.18 -3.12
N GLY A 96 1.87 8.21 -3.53
CA GLY A 96 2.72 9.40 -3.37
C GLY A 96 3.53 9.41 -2.07
N ARG A 97 4.48 10.34 -1.98
CA ARG A 97 5.47 10.41 -0.88
C ARG A 97 4.84 10.53 0.51
N GLY A 98 3.70 11.20 0.62
CA GLY A 98 3.02 11.42 1.91
C GLY A 98 2.29 10.19 2.44
N ALA A 99 1.63 9.44 1.55
CA ALA A 99 0.78 8.30 1.93
C ALA A 99 1.48 6.94 1.75
N GLY A 100 2.59 6.88 1.01
CA GLY A 100 3.33 5.66 0.76
C GLY A 100 2.57 4.73 -0.19
N HIS A 101 2.28 3.51 0.27
CA HIS A 101 1.54 2.52 -0.52
C HIS A 101 0.20 2.18 0.12
N ALA A 102 -0.76 1.82 -0.73
CA ALA A 102 -1.91 1.02 -0.34
C ALA A 102 -1.61 -0.46 -0.57
N LEU A 103 -1.84 -1.31 0.43
CA LEU A 103 -1.78 -2.77 0.35
C LEU A 103 -3.19 -3.33 0.47
N PHE A 104 -3.62 -4.14 -0.48
CA PHE A 104 -4.85 -4.93 -0.33
C PHE A 104 -4.54 -6.19 0.46
N THR A 105 -5.12 -6.29 1.66
CA THR A 105 -4.95 -7.44 2.56
C THR A 105 -6.19 -7.70 3.40
N ASN A 106 -6.47 -8.98 3.66
CA ASN A 106 -7.62 -9.42 4.46
C ASN A 106 -8.95 -8.85 3.93
N GLY A 107 -9.08 -8.75 2.61
CA GLY A 107 -10.28 -8.25 1.94
C GLY A 107 -10.47 -6.72 1.94
N GLY A 108 -9.45 -5.94 2.32
CA GLY A 108 -9.54 -4.47 2.33
C GLY A 108 -8.23 -3.76 2.01
N TRP A 109 -8.32 -2.47 1.68
CA TRP A 109 -7.15 -1.62 1.45
C TRP A 109 -6.61 -1.03 2.74
N ARG A 110 -5.30 -1.11 2.93
CA ARG A 110 -4.55 -0.51 4.03
C ARG A 110 -3.55 0.49 3.47
N ALA A 111 -3.75 1.77 3.75
CA ALA A 111 -2.87 2.83 3.28
C ALA A 111 -1.88 3.25 4.38
N GLY A 112 -0.61 3.45 4.01
CA GLY A 112 0.43 3.89 4.94
C GLY A 112 0.91 2.83 5.93
N GLU A 113 0.40 1.61 5.85
CA GLU A 113 0.86 0.48 6.66
C GLU A 113 2.05 -0.23 6.00
N VAL A 114 3.14 -0.39 6.74
CA VAL A 114 4.30 -1.18 6.31
C VAL A 114 4.35 -2.46 7.11
N HIS A 115 4.25 -3.59 6.41
CA HIS A 115 4.35 -4.91 7.00
C HIS A 115 5.73 -5.49 6.70
N GLY A 116 6.51 -5.84 7.73
CA GLY A 116 7.82 -6.43 7.55
C GLY A 116 8.74 -6.26 8.75
N ARG A 117 9.96 -6.80 8.63
CA ARG A 117 11.05 -6.56 9.58
C ARG A 117 11.92 -5.43 9.04
N LEU A 118 12.29 -4.48 9.89
CA LEU A 118 13.33 -3.51 9.54
C LEU A 118 14.68 -4.13 9.91
N ILE A 119 15.53 -4.35 8.91
CA ILE A 119 16.88 -4.89 9.07
C ILE A 119 17.88 -3.84 8.59
N VAL A 120 18.86 -3.50 9.42
CA VAL A 120 19.97 -2.59 9.11
C VAL A 120 21.26 -3.38 9.27
N GLU A 121 22.05 -3.48 8.20
CA GLU A 121 23.33 -4.22 8.18
C GLU A 121 23.21 -5.67 8.69
N GLY A 122 22.08 -6.33 8.40
CA GLY A 122 21.80 -7.71 8.82
C GLY A 122 21.21 -7.86 10.23
N GLN A 123 21.08 -6.77 10.99
CA GLN A 123 20.47 -6.76 12.33
C GLN A 123 19.03 -6.24 12.28
N GLN A 124 18.10 -6.91 12.97
CA GLN A 124 16.72 -6.41 13.12
C GLN A 124 16.71 -5.22 14.09
N VAL A 125 16.13 -4.09 13.69
CA VAL A 125 16.12 -2.85 14.49
C VAL A 125 14.71 -2.41 14.94
N ILE A 126 13.66 -3.09 14.47
CA ILE A 126 12.29 -2.95 14.99
C ILE A 126 11.63 -4.33 15.08
N GLY A 127 11.52 -4.85 16.30
CA GLY A 127 10.77 -6.07 16.64
C GLY A 127 9.29 -5.84 16.99
N ALA A 128 8.58 -6.92 17.32
CA ALA A 128 7.19 -6.87 17.79
C ALA A 128 7.06 -6.06 19.10
N ARG A 129 5.92 -5.41 19.30
CA ARG A 129 5.66 -4.58 20.49
C ARG A 129 5.72 -5.42 21.78
N ALA A 130 6.53 -5.00 22.75
CA ALA A 130 6.58 -5.57 24.08
C ALA A 130 5.42 -5.09 24.99
N ALA A 131 5.26 -5.74 26.15
CA ALA A 131 4.33 -5.29 27.18
C ALA A 131 4.67 -3.86 27.68
N ALA A 132 3.67 -3.17 28.21
CA ALA A 132 3.89 -1.84 28.79
C ALA A 132 4.86 -1.92 29.97
N ILE A 133 5.78 -0.95 30.03
CA ILE A 133 6.68 -0.80 31.16
C ILE A 133 5.93 -0.01 32.23
N PRO A 134 5.77 -0.55 33.46
CA PRO A 134 5.08 0.15 34.52
C PRO A 134 5.86 1.41 34.95
N GLU A 135 5.13 2.48 35.26
CA GLU A 135 5.74 3.66 35.86
C GLU A 135 6.30 3.33 37.25
N PRO A 136 7.44 3.92 37.66
CA PRO A 136 7.92 3.76 39.02
C PRO A 136 6.94 4.42 39.99
N GLU A 137 6.24 3.62 40.80
CA GLU A 137 5.33 4.13 41.81
C GLU A 137 6.13 4.80 42.95
N GLY A 138 5.65 5.97 43.40
CA GLY A 138 6.31 6.82 44.41
C GLY A 138 6.30 6.24 45.83
N GLY A 139 6.83 5.03 46.00
CA GLY A 139 7.04 4.38 47.28
C GLY A 139 8.28 4.88 48.02
N THR A 140 8.43 4.43 49.26
CA THR A 140 9.51 4.87 50.19
C THR A 140 10.94 4.53 49.73
N VAL A 141 11.12 3.74 48.67
CA VAL A 141 12.41 3.38 48.06
C VAL A 141 12.41 3.71 46.57
N VAL A 142 12.46 5.01 46.25
CA VAL A 142 12.41 5.55 44.88
C VAL A 142 13.53 4.99 43.97
N ASP A 143 14.73 4.74 44.51
CA ASP A 143 15.87 4.23 43.71
C ASP A 143 15.61 2.83 43.14
N ALA A 144 15.00 1.93 43.93
CA ALA A 144 14.76 0.56 43.50
C ALA A 144 13.70 0.48 42.38
N ALA A 145 12.60 1.25 42.52
CA ALA A 145 11.56 1.32 41.51
C ALA A 145 12.07 1.98 40.22
N ALA A 146 12.84 3.06 40.33
CA ALA A 146 13.45 3.72 39.18
C ALA A 146 14.44 2.81 38.45
N ARG A 147 15.31 2.10 39.19
CA ARG A 147 16.27 1.14 38.62
C ARG A 147 15.56 -0.01 37.90
N ALA A 148 14.45 -0.50 38.44
CA ALA A 148 13.64 -1.54 37.80
C ALA A 148 13.04 -1.04 36.47
N ALA A 149 12.44 0.15 36.45
CA ALA A 149 11.88 0.74 35.23
C ALA A 149 12.96 0.97 34.15
N ILE A 150 14.11 1.54 34.53
CA ILE A 150 15.25 1.74 33.61
C ILE A 150 15.72 0.42 33.03
N SER A 151 15.84 -0.62 33.86
CA SER A 151 16.26 -1.95 33.40
C SER A 151 15.26 -2.53 32.39
N ALA A 152 13.96 -2.38 32.64
CA ALA A 152 12.92 -2.80 31.70
C ALA A 152 12.98 -2.03 30.38
N VAL A 153 13.25 -0.71 30.41
CA VAL A 153 13.45 0.10 29.20
C VAL A 153 14.65 -0.40 28.40
N LEU A 154 15.79 -0.64 29.05
CA LEU A 154 16.99 -1.15 28.37
C LEU A 154 16.75 -2.52 27.73
N VAL A 155 16.05 -3.42 28.41
CA VAL A 155 15.66 -4.73 27.86
C VAL A 155 14.75 -4.55 26.63
N ALA A 156 13.77 -3.67 26.70
CA ALA A 156 12.88 -3.40 25.57
C ALA A 156 13.64 -2.81 24.37
N LEU A 157 14.53 -1.83 24.60
CA LEU A 157 15.35 -1.22 23.54
C LEU A 157 16.25 -2.26 22.86
N ARG A 158 16.88 -3.16 23.63
CA ARG A 158 17.69 -4.28 23.11
C ARG A 158 16.85 -5.28 22.33
N ALA A 159 15.70 -5.69 22.87
CA ALA A 159 14.80 -6.63 22.20
C ALA A 159 14.23 -6.08 20.88
N HIS A 160 14.03 -4.76 20.80
CA HIS A 160 13.68 -4.11 19.55
C HIS A 160 14.87 -3.99 18.58
N GLY A 161 16.11 -4.10 19.06
CA GLY A 161 17.34 -3.91 18.28
C GLY A 161 17.76 -2.45 18.11
N LEU A 162 17.28 -1.57 19.00
CA LEU A 162 17.59 -0.14 18.98
C LEU A 162 18.94 0.18 19.63
N ILE A 163 19.44 -0.70 20.49
CA ILE A 163 20.76 -0.63 21.12
C ILE A 163 21.36 -2.03 21.21
N GLU A 164 22.69 -2.13 21.25
CA GLU A 164 23.40 -3.40 21.39
C GLU A 164 23.09 -4.10 22.73
N GLU A 165 23.18 -5.43 22.73
CA GLU A 165 23.24 -6.21 23.96
C GLU A 165 24.59 -5.93 24.66
N GLY A 166 24.62 -4.86 25.46
CA GLY A 166 25.77 -4.55 26.29
C GLY A 166 26.01 -5.67 27.31
N GLY A 167 27.15 -6.35 27.17
CA GLY A 167 27.70 -7.26 28.17
C GLY A 167 27.95 -6.53 29.48
N LEU A 168 27.65 -7.22 30.58
CA LEU A 168 28.41 -7.04 31.82
C LEU A 168 29.77 -7.71 31.66
#